data_AF-A0A1V5NMU6-F1
#
_entry.id   AF-A0A1V5NMU6-F1
#
_cell.length_a   1.000
_cell.length_b   1.000
_cell.length_c   1.000
_cell.angle_alpha   90.00
_cell.angle_beta   90.00
_cell.angle_gamma   90.00
#
_symmetry.space_group_name_H-M   'P 1'
#
loop_
_entity.id
_entity.type
_entity.pdbx_description
1 polymer ?
#
loop_
_entity_poly.entity_id
_entity_poly.type
_entity_poly.pdbx_seq_one_letter_code
_entity_poly.pdbx_strand_id
1 'polypeptide(L)'
;MKRLTSLVGMILCLVLAASTAWAGYTSYDLDRANRMRDRSEYFEARRLYSAIANDYYASDNIRRQASYFVGFCSVRLSEPRNAINDFRRFLRDFDTGYNTVLVPDALYVLGRTYETVNEVERARSCYRDCINRFPSGEFSQKCRERLRIVGGHDDPYPHHYSMDFVSDSIDAGKTTQKLSGSDPFDGFQMDLQQEKVDQLKEKFEALHAQP
;
A
#
# COMPACT_ATOMS: atom_id res chain seq x y z
N MET A 1 -13.89 -57.68 6.10
CA MET A 1 -14.24 -56.78 4.98
C MET A 1 -14.98 -55.50 5.42
N LYS A 2 -16.05 -55.58 6.23
CA LYS A 2 -16.84 -54.39 6.66
C LYS A 2 -16.07 -53.30 7.47
N ARG A 3 -15.04 -53.68 8.23
CA ARG A 3 -14.21 -52.72 9.00
C ARG A 3 -13.22 -51.94 8.14
N LEU A 4 -12.81 -52.50 7.00
CA LEU A 4 -11.86 -51.88 6.08
C LEU A 4 -12.53 -50.77 5.25
N THR A 5 -13.75 -51.03 4.77
CA THR A 5 -14.57 -50.05 4.05
C THR A 5 -14.98 -48.87 4.94
N SER A 6 -15.25 -49.12 6.23
CA SER A 6 -15.53 -48.06 7.21
C SER A 6 -14.30 -47.19 7.49
N LEU A 7 -13.11 -47.78 7.54
CA LEU A 7 -11.87 -47.05 7.81
C LEU A 7 -11.44 -46.21 6.59
N VAL A 8 -11.57 -46.75 5.38
CA VAL A 8 -11.35 -46.01 4.13
C VAL A 8 -12.33 -44.84 3.99
N GLY A 9 -13.61 -45.03 4.30
CA GLY A 9 -14.61 -43.95 4.28
C GLY A 9 -14.31 -42.84 5.29
N MET A 10 -13.80 -43.19 6.47
CA MET A 10 -13.44 -42.23 7.51
C MET A 10 -12.16 -41.44 7.16
N ILE A 11 -11.17 -42.09 6.56
CA ILE A 11 -9.96 -41.42 6.03
C ILE A 11 -10.34 -40.48 4.87
N LEU A 12 -11.20 -40.90 3.96
CA LEU A 12 -11.69 -40.06 2.86
C LEU A 12 -12.45 -38.82 3.37
N CYS A 13 -13.31 -38.99 4.39
CA CYS A 13 -13.99 -37.86 5.05
C CYS A 13 -13.01 -36.90 5.74
N LEU A 14 -11.95 -37.40 6.38
CA LEU A 14 -10.95 -36.56 7.03
C LEU A 14 -10.09 -35.78 6.02
N VAL A 15 -9.76 -36.38 4.88
CA VAL A 15 -9.04 -35.71 3.79
C VAL A 15 -9.90 -34.62 3.12
N LEU A 16 -11.19 -34.89 2.89
CA LEU A 16 -12.12 -33.90 2.37
C LEU A 16 -12.37 -32.76 3.38
N ALA A 17 -12.52 -33.07 4.66
CA ALA A 17 -12.65 -32.04 5.70
C ALA A 17 -11.38 -31.16 5.81
N ALA A 18 -10.19 -31.76 5.72
CA ALA A 18 -8.92 -31.03 5.71
C ALA A 18 -8.79 -30.11 4.48
N SER A 19 -9.34 -30.49 3.32
CA SER A 19 -9.31 -29.64 2.12
C SER A 19 -10.15 -28.36 2.24
N THR A 20 -11.13 -28.32 3.15
CA THR A 20 -11.98 -27.13 3.39
C THR A 20 -11.40 -26.15 4.40
N ALA A 21 -10.44 -26.56 5.22
CA ALA A 21 -9.84 -25.74 6.26
C ALA A 21 -8.72 -24.82 5.77
N TRP A 22 -8.40 -24.86 4.47
CA TRP A 22 -7.27 -24.15 3.85
C TRP A 22 -7.73 -23.13 2.79
N ALA A 23 -8.99 -22.71 2.85
CA ALA A 23 -9.43 -21.58 2.04
C ALA A 23 -8.88 -20.29 2.65
N GLY A 24 -7.76 -19.80 2.10
CA GLY A 24 -7.20 -18.50 2.46
C GLY A 24 -8.17 -17.35 2.19
N TYR A 25 -7.84 -16.16 2.69
CA TYR A 25 -8.63 -14.95 2.45
C TYR A 25 -8.77 -14.67 0.96
N THR A 26 -9.95 -14.20 0.58
CA THR A 26 -10.35 -13.99 -0.81
C THR A 26 -10.59 -12.51 -1.11
N SER A 27 -10.92 -12.20 -2.37
CA SER A 27 -11.34 -10.85 -2.75
C SER A 27 -12.59 -10.39 -2.00
N TYR A 28 -13.47 -11.31 -1.60
CA TYR A 28 -14.65 -11.00 -0.79
C TYR A 28 -14.28 -10.39 0.56
N ASP A 29 -13.25 -10.92 1.21
CA ASP A 29 -12.77 -10.43 2.51
C ASP A 29 -12.08 -9.08 2.38
N LEU A 30 -11.30 -8.91 1.30
CA LEU A 30 -10.71 -7.62 0.96
C LEU A 30 -11.79 -6.56 0.71
N ASP A 31 -12.86 -6.90 -0.02
CA ASP A 31 -13.99 -5.99 -0.25
C ASP A 31 -14.76 -5.70 1.03
N ARG A 32 -14.86 -6.65 1.96
CA ARG A 32 -15.39 -6.40 3.30
C ARG A 32 -14.55 -5.37 4.05
N ALA A 33 -13.22 -5.51 4.04
CA ALA A 33 -12.32 -4.53 4.65
C ALA A 33 -12.43 -3.15 3.98
N ASN A 34 -12.55 -3.11 2.65
CA ASN A 34 -12.80 -1.88 1.89
C ASN A 34 -14.07 -1.17 2.35
N ARG A 35 -15.19 -1.90 2.50
CA ARG A 35 -16.45 -1.32 3.02
C ARG A 35 -16.29 -0.74 4.43
N MET A 36 -15.53 -1.40 5.30
CA MET A 36 -15.25 -0.88 6.65
C MET A 36 -14.44 0.43 6.58
N ARG A 37 -13.40 0.47 5.74
CA ARG A 37 -12.60 1.67 5.48
C ARG A 37 -13.46 2.81 4.92
N ASP A 38 -14.34 2.52 3.97
CA ASP A 38 -15.21 3.52 3.32
C ASP A 38 -16.23 4.12 4.30
N ARG A 39 -16.59 3.37 5.35
CA ARG A 39 -17.40 3.86 6.50
C ARG A 39 -16.55 4.51 7.60
N SER A 40 -15.27 4.75 7.36
CA SER A 40 -14.30 5.29 8.33
C SER A 40 -14.09 4.44 9.58
N GLU A 41 -14.44 3.15 9.55
CA GLU A 41 -14.17 2.18 10.61
C GLU A 41 -12.69 1.74 10.58
N TYR A 42 -11.75 2.68 10.58
CA TYR A 42 -10.34 2.45 10.26
C TYR A 42 -9.65 1.47 11.20
N PHE A 43 -10.03 1.43 12.48
CA PHE A 43 -9.47 0.48 13.44
C PHE A 43 -9.82 -0.97 13.06
N GLU A 44 -11.09 -1.24 12.78
CA GLU A 44 -11.57 -2.57 12.40
C GLU A 44 -11.11 -2.96 10.99
N ALA A 45 -11.13 -2.00 10.06
CA ALA A 45 -10.60 -2.19 8.71
C ALA A 45 -9.13 -2.59 8.77
N ARG A 46 -8.30 -1.86 9.53
CA ARG A 46 -6.88 -2.19 9.73
C ARG A 46 -6.68 -3.60 10.27
N ARG A 47 -7.49 -4.02 11.24
CA ARG A 47 -7.41 -5.36 11.83
C ARG A 47 -7.66 -6.44 10.78
N LEU A 48 -8.70 -6.28 9.95
CA LEU A 48 -9.01 -7.23 8.89
C LEU A 48 -7.98 -7.22 7.76
N TYR A 49 -7.55 -6.03 7.31
CA TYR A 49 -6.46 -5.92 6.33
C TYR A 49 -5.17 -6.57 6.82
N SER A 50 -4.83 -6.40 8.11
CA SER A 50 -3.65 -7.03 8.69
C SER A 50 -3.77 -8.55 8.68
N ALA A 51 -4.94 -9.11 9.01
CA ALA A 51 -5.17 -10.55 8.92
C ALA A 51 -5.00 -11.07 7.48
N ILE A 52 -5.56 -10.37 6.50
CA ILE A 52 -5.45 -10.71 5.08
C ILE A 52 -3.99 -10.62 4.59
N ALA A 53 -3.27 -9.55 4.93
CA ALA A 53 -1.89 -9.33 4.51
C ALA A 53 -0.91 -10.39 5.07
N ASN A 54 -1.24 -10.97 6.23
CA ASN A 54 -0.44 -11.99 6.90
C ASN A 54 -0.84 -13.42 6.53
N ASP A 55 -1.91 -13.62 5.77
CA ASP A 55 -2.32 -14.95 5.34
C ASP A 55 -1.51 -15.39 4.11
N TYR A 56 -0.71 -16.43 4.29
CA TYR A 56 0.11 -17.01 3.22
C TYR A 56 -0.71 -17.72 2.14
N TYR A 57 -1.95 -18.13 2.44
CA TYR A 57 -2.82 -18.81 1.49
C TYR A 57 -3.58 -17.83 0.59
N ALA A 58 -3.67 -16.57 0.98
CA ALA A 58 -4.24 -15.52 0.14
C ALA A 58 -3.31 -15.20 -1.04
N SER A 59 -3.88 -14.81 -2.18
CA SER A 59 -3.09 -14.47 -3.35
C SER A 59 -2.19 -13.25 -3.09
N ASP A 60 -1.05 -13.20 -3.76
CA ASP A 60 -0.07 -12.11 -3.57
C ASP A 60 -0.65 -10.73 -3.89
N ASN A 61 -1.58 -10.65 -4.86
CA ASN A 61 -2.33 -9.42 -5.15
C ASN A 61 -3.21 -8.99 -3.96
N ILE A 62 -4.00 -9.92 -3.39
CA ILE A 62 -4.86 -9.64 -2.24
C ILE A 62 -4.03 -9.21 -1.02
N ARG A 63 -2.95 -9.93 -0.72
CA ARG A 63 -2.05 -9.62 0.39
C ARG A 63 -1.39 -8.25 0.22
N ARG A 64 -0.94 -7.93 -0.99
CA ARG A 64 -0.34 -6.64 -1.36
C ARG A 64 -1.31 -5.47 -1.14
N GLN A 65 -2.53 -5.57 -1.69
CA GLN A 65 -3.56 -4.54 -1.50
C GLN A 65 -3.90 -4.35 -0.02
N ALA A 66 -4.10 -5.46 0.71
CA ALA A 66 -4.38 -5.41 2.13
C ALA A 66 -3.26 -4.75 2.92
N SER A 67 -2.00 -5.12 2.65
CA SER A 67 -0.81 -4.57 3.32
C SER A 67 -0.69 -3.05 3.12
N TYR A 68 -0.94 -2.55 1.91
CA TYR A 68 -1.02 -1.10 1.65
C TYR A 68 -2.10 -0.44 2.52
N PHE A 69 -3.30 -1.02 2.59
CA PHE A 69 -4.41 -0.45 3.36
C PHE A 69 -4.24 -0.55 4.88
N VAL A 70 -3.38 -1.42 5.40
CA VAL A 70 -2.95 -1.37 6.80
C VAL A 70 -2.29 0.00 7.08
N GLY A 71 -1.32 0.39 6.25
CA GLY A 71 -0.64 1.68 6.37
C GLY A 71 -1.57 2.88 6.20
N PHE A 72 -2.46 2.82 5.21
CA PHE A 72 -3.51 3.83 5.02
C PHE A 72 -4.33 4.03 6.29
N CYS A 73 -4.84 2.95 6.89
CA CYS A 73 -5.66 3.05 8.10
C CYS A 73 -4.87 3.63 9.27
N SER A 74 -3.59 3.29 9.42
CA SER A 74 -2.71 3.88 10.44
C SER A 74 -2.55 5.41 10.25
N VAL A 75 -2.50 5.91 9.01
CA VAL A 75 -2.52 7.36 8.75
C VAL A 75 -3.86 7.98 9.14
N ARG A 76 -4.98 7.35 8.76
CA ARG A 76 -6.34 7.83 9.10
C ARG A 76 -6.62 7.86 10.60
N LEU A 77 -5.98 6.97 11.35
CA LEU A 77 -6.05 6.93 12.82
C LEU A 77 -5.11 7.94 13.49
N SER A 78 -4.37 8.75 12.72
CA SER A 78 -3.36 9.69 13.24
C SER A 78 -2.25 8.99 14.05
N GLU A 79 -1.84 7.80 13.62
CA GLU A 79 -0.80 6.99 14.25
C GLU A 79 0.47 6.95 13.39
N PRO A 80 1.27 8.04 13.33
CA PRO A 80 2.33 8.19 12.33
C PRO A 80 3.45 7.15 12.47
N ARG A 81 3.78 6.73 13.70
CA ARG A 81 4.78 5.67 13.91
C ARG A 81 4.32 4.30 13.38
N ASN A 82 3.03 3.99 13.54
CA ASN A 82 2.46 2.75 13.00
C ASN A 82 2.40 2.82 11.48
N ALA A 83 1.95 3.93 10.92
CA ALA A 83 1.95 4.15 9.47
C ALA A 83 3.35 3.99 8.85
N ILE A 84 4.39 4.56 9.47
CA ILE A 84 5.78 4.36 9.02
C ILE A 84 6.15 2.87 8.99
N ASN A 85 5.86 2.14 10.06
CA ASN A 85 6.18 0.71 10.13
C ASN A 85 5.41 -0.11 9.09
N ASP A 86 4.12 0.19 8.92
CA ASP A 86 3.22 -0.51 8.01
C ASP A 86 3.61 -0.28 6.54
N PHE A 87 3.89 0.97 6.14
CA PHE A 87 4.32 1.26 4.77
C PHE A 87 5.74 0.75 4.48
N ARG A 88 6.67 0.80 5.45
CA ARG A 88 7.98 0.16 5.28
C ARG A 88 7.86 -1.34 5.10
N ARG A 89 6.96 -1.99 5.83
CA ARG A 89 6.67 -3.41 5.67
C ARG A 89 6.07 -3.69 4.29
N PHE A 90 5.09 -2.92 3.85
CA PHE A 90 4.52 -3.02 2.51
C PHE A 90 5.60 -2.93 1.42
N LEU A 91 6.46 -1.90 1.47
CA LEU A 91 7.54 -1.71 0.51
C LEU A 91 8.55 -2.86 0.57
N ARG A 92 8.94 -3.32 1.75
CA ARG A 92 9.85 -4.46 1.88
C ARG A 92 9.29 -5.74 1.27
N ASP A 93 8.00 -6.01 1.50
CA ASP A 93 7.39 -7.30 1.16
C ASP A 93 6.82 -7.33 -0.28
N PHE A 94 6.43 -6.17 -0.84
CA PHE A 94 5.67 -6.09 -2.09
C PHE A 94 6.20 -5.07 -3.12
N ASP A 95 7.38 -4.50 -2.91
CA ASP A 95 8.08 -3.71 -3.92
C ASP A 95 8.90 -4.62 -4.86
N THR A 96 8.21 -5.20 -5.82
CA THR A 96 8.74 -6.22 -6.73
C THR A 96 9.00 -5.70 -8.15
N GLY A 97 9.08 -4.37 -8.34
CA GLY A 97 9.34 -3.72 -9.63
C GLY A 97 8.14 -3.62 -10.58
N TYR A 98 7.24 -4.61 -10.60
CA TYR A 98 5.98 -4.56 -11.38
C TYR A 98 4.82 -3.90 -10.64
N ASN A 99 4.99 -3.57 -9.35
CA ASN A 99 3.98 -2.88 -8.56
C ASN A 99 4.07 -1.36 -8.78
N THR A 100 3.65 -0.90 -9.96
CA THR A 100 3.79 0.50 -10.37
C THR A 100 2.66 1.40 -9.88
N VAL A 101 1.59 0.81 -9.34
CA VAL A 101 0.38 1.54 -8.91
C VAL A 101 0.46 1.92 -7.43
N LEU A 102 0.74 0.96 -6.54
CA LEU A 102 0.71 1.18 -5.08
C LEU A 102 2.04 1.69 -4.52
N VAL A 103 3.18 1.32 -5.12
CA VAL A 103 4.51 1.71 -4.63
C VAL A 103 4.74 3.23 -4.67
N PRO A 104 4.49 3.96 -5.77
CA PRO A 104 4.73 5.41 -5.78
C PRO A 104 3.86 6.15 -4.75
N ASP A 105 2.63 5.70 -4.55
CA ASP A 105 1.76 6.23 -3.48
C ASP A 105 2.32 5.94 -2.10
N ALA A 106 2.66 4.68 -1.81
CA ALA A 106 3.24 4.29 -0.53
C ALA A 106 4.52 5.06 -0.21
N LEU A 107 5.38 5.33 -1.21
CA LEU A 107 6.58 6.16 -1.05
C LEU A 107 6.21 7.62 -0.74
N TYR A 108 5.26 8.20 -1.46
CA TYR A 108 4.77 9.55 -1.20
C TYR A 108 4.20 9.68 0.23
N VAL A 109 3.31 8.77 0.62
CA VAL A 109 2.64 8.78 1.92
C VAL A 109 3.62 8.51 3.06
N LEU A 110 4.55 7.57 2.87
CA LEU A 110 5.62 7.33 3.84
C LEU A 110 6.47 8.59 4.02
N GLY A 111 6.82 9.27 2.93
CA GLY A 111 7.52 10.55 2.98
C GLY A 111 6.73 11.61 3.76
N ARG A 112 5.44 11.80 3.44
CA ARG A 112 4.55 12.72 4.18
C ARG A 112 4.48 12.38 5.66
N THR A 113 4.46 11.10 5.99
CA THR A 113 4.40 10.63 7.39
C THR A 113 5.72 10.92 8.11
N TYR A 114 6.87 10.75 7.46
CA TYR A 114 8.15 11.17 8.02
C TYR A 114 8.23 12.67 8.30
N GLU A 115 7.64 13.51 7.44
CA GLU A 115 7.53 14.96 7.72
C GLU A 115 6.76 15.23 9.02
N THR A 116 5.65 14.51 9.26
CA THR A 116 4.84 14.71 10.48
C THR A 116 5.58 14.39 11.78
N VAL A 117 6.60 13.53 11.71
CA VAL A 117 7.46 13.18 12.85
C VAL A 117 8.81 13.90 12.80
N ASN A 118 8.94 14.93 11.96
CA ASN A 118 10.14 15.76 11.80
C ASN A 118 11.40 14.99 11.33
N GLU A 119 11.22 13.85 10.65
CA GLU A 119 12.30 13.08 10.03
C GLU A 119 12.48 13.47 8.55
N VAL A 120 12.80 14.74 8.32
CA VAL A 120 12.79 15.38 6.99
C VAL A 120 13.70 14.67 5.98
N GLU A 121 14.88 14.21 6.39
CA GLU A 121 15.85 13.54 5.53
C GLU A 121 15.30 12.20 5.00
N ARG A 122 14.57 11.47 5.84
CA ARG A 122 13.89 10.24 5.41
C ARG A 122 12.73 10.55 4.47
N ALA A 123 11.99 11.64 4.72
CA ALA A 123 10.96 12.12 3.80
C ALA A 123 11.53 12.43 2.40
N ARG A 124 12.64 13.19 2.36
CA ARG A 124 13.36 13.50 1.12
C ARG A 124 13.82 12.24 0.39
N SER A 125 14.32 11.24 1.12
CA SER A 125 14.72 9.95 0.54
C SER A 125 13.54 9.25 -0.15
N CYS A 126 12.37 9.18 0.51
CA CYS A 126 11.18 8.57 -0.08
C CYS A 126 10.72 9.31 -1.35
N TYR A 127 10.74 10.65 -1.33
CA TYR A 127 10.35 11.44 -2.50
C TYR A 127 11.29 11.24 -3.68
N ARG A 128 12.61 11.26 -3.44
CA ARG A 128 13.60 10.98 -4.49
C ARG A 128 13.42 9.58 -5.06
N ASP A 129 13.18 8.58 -4.21
CA ASP A 129 12.94 7.22 -4.68
C ASP A 129 11.69 7.13 -5.58
N CYS A 130 10.60 7.80 -5.19
CA CYS A 130 9.40 7.89 -6.01
C CYS A 130 9.67 8.55 -7.36
N ILE A 131 10.36 9.70 -7.36
CA ILE A 131 10.63 10.48 -8.58
C ILE A 131 11.54 9.72 -9.54
N ASN A 132 12.60 9.12 -9.03
CA ASN A 132 13.59 8.41 -9.84
C ASN A 132 13.00 7.15 -10.49
N ARG A 133 12.13 6.44 -9.77
CA ARG A 133 11.58 5.16 -10.23
C ARG A 133 10.29 5.30 -11.03
N PHE A 134 9.52 6.34 -10.76
CA PHE A 134 8.22 6.58 -11.39
C PHE A 134 8.15 7.99 -11.99
N PRO A 135 9.10 8.40 -12.85
CA PRO A 135 9.29 9.81 -13.24
C PRO A 135 8.03 10.47 -13.82
N SER A 136 7.20 9.68 -14.50
CA SER A 136 5.88 10.06 -14.99
C SER A 136 4.78 9.48 -14.08
N GLY A 137 4.03 10.34 -13.40
CA GLY A 137 2.89 9.94 -12.56
C GLY A 137 2.46 11.04 -11.60
N GLU A 138 1.22 10.97 -11.10
CA GLU A 138 0.66 11.92 -10.14
C GLU A 138 1.53 12.00 -8.87
N PHE A 139 1.88 10.85 -8.30
CA PHE A 139 2.69 10.80 -7.08
C PHE A 139 4.09 11.36 -7.26
N SER A 140 4.70 11.23 -8.44
CA SER A 140 5.99 11.84 -8.71
C SER A 140 5.92 13.36 -8.86
N GLN A 141 4.79 13.89 -9.33
CA GLN A 141 4.53 15.33 -9.27
C GLN A 141 4.38 15.79 -7.81
N LYS A 142 3.57 15.09 -7.01
CA LYS A 142 3.39 15.37 -5.59
C LYS A 142 4.71 15.26 -4.80
N CYS A 143 5.54 14.27 -5.09
CA CYS A 143 6.86 14.09 -4.50
C CYS A 143 7.80 15.23 -4.87
N ARG A 144 7.84 15.68 -6.13
CA ARG A 144 8.66 16.84 -6.55
C ARG A 144 8.23 18.11 -5.83
N GLU A 145 6.93 18.33 -5.70
CA GLU A 145 6.39 19.47 -4.97
C GLU A 145 6.82 19.43 -3.51
N ARG A 146 6.57 18.31 -2.81
CA ARG A 146 6.96 18.17 -1.39
C ARG A 146 8.47 18.27 -1.21
N LEU A 147 9.27 17.66 -2.08
CA LEU A 147 10.72 17.71 -2.02
C LEU A 147 11.24 19.15 -2.03
N ARG A 148 10.69 20.02 -2.90
CA ARG A 148 11.03 21.46 -2.89
C ARG A 148 10.63 22.15 -1.60
N ILE A 149 9.41 21.88 -1.10
CA ILE A 149 8.89 22.52 0.12
C ILE A 149 9.76 22.17 1.33
N VAL A 150 10.22 20.93 1.41
CA VAL A 150 11.11 20.49 2.50
C VAL A 150 12.58 20.82 2.24
N GLY A 151 12.91 21.64 1.24
CA GLY A 151 14.28 22.10 0.95
C GLY A 151 15.19 21.05 0.30
N GLY A 152 14.63 20.03 -0.34
CA GLY A 152 15.37 19.06 -1.14
C GLY A 152 15.41 19.44 -2.62
N HIS A 153 16.40 18.89 -3.32
CA HIS A 153 16.57 19.02 -4.77
C HIS A 153 16.43 17.65 -5.44
N ASP A 154 15.85 17.68 -6.63
CA ASP A 154 15.69 16.54 -7.53
C ASP A 154 17.00 16.36 -8.31
N ASP A 155 18.01 15.80 -7.64
CA ASP A 155 19.27 15.47 -8.27
C ASP A 155 19.11 14.12 -8.99
N PRO A 156 19.20 14.06 -10.34
CA PRO A 156 18.95 12.85 -11.12
C PRO A 156 20.00 11.74 -10.93
N TYR A 157 20.99 11.95 -10.05
CA TYR A 157 22.01 10.96 -9.71
C TYR A 157 21.96 10.67 -8.20
N PRO A 158 21.83 9.39 -7.79
CA PRO A 158 21.89 9.04 -6.37
C PRO A 158 23.26 9.42 -5.83
N HIS A 159 23.29 10.27 -4.81
CA HIS A 159 24.49 10.47 -4.00
C HIS A 159 24.75 9.15 -3.25
N HIS A 160 25.57 8.29 -3.87
CA HIS A 160 26.18 7.16 -3.19
C HIS A 160 27.05 7.72 -2.06
N TYR A 161 26.56 7.59 -0.82
CA TYR A 161 27.30 7.67 0.44
C TYR A 161 28.57 8.55 0.41
N SER A 162 28.44 9.82 0.77
CA SER A 162 29.58 10.64 1.18
C SER A 162 29.34 11.23 2.56
N MET A 163 30.22 10.83 3.48
CA MET A 163 30.57 11.53 4.71
C MET A 163 30.73 13.03 4.44
N ASP A 164 30.26 13.82 5.41
CA ASP A 164 30.64 15.19 5.78
C ASP A 164 31.13 16.12 4.66
N PHE A 165 30.39 17.20 4.40
CA PHE A 165 30.98 18.55 4.45
C PHE A 165 29.90 19.59 4.79
N VAL A 166 30.11 20.25 5.92
CA VAL A 166 29.49 21.52 6.29
C VAL A 166 30.08 22.61 5.40
N SER A 167 29.24 23.41 4.74
CA SER A 167 29.50 24.85 4.55
C SER A 167 28.24 25.62 4.12
N ASP A 168 27.91 26.57 4.99
CA ASP A 168 27.47 27.95 4.71
C ASP A 168 26.14 28.23 3.98
N SER A 169 25.15 28.54 4.84
CA SER A 169 24.31 29.75 4.82
C SER A 169 23.85 30.34 3.48
N ILE A 170 22.55 30.26 3.20
CA ILE A 170 21.76 31.43 2.76
C ILE A 170 20.39 31.40 3.45
N ASP A 171 20.15 32.47 4.20
CA ASP A 171 18.89 32.88 4.82
C ASP A 171 17.93 33.42 3.76
N ALA A 172 16.68 32.93 3.72
CA ALA A 172 15.58 33.61 3.03
C ALA A 172 14.21 33.08 3.51
N GLY A 173 13.61 33.82 4.44
CA GLY A 173 12.17 34.08 4.42
C GLY A 173 11.25 32.92 4.81
N LYS A 174 10.94 32.82 6.10
CA LYS A 174 9.74 32.13 6.60
C LYS A 174 8.50 32.68 5.88
N THR A 175 7.97 31.93 4.92
CA THR A 175 6.61 32.12 4.42
C THR A 175 5.78 30.94 4.90
N THR A 176 5.09 31.13 6.03
CA THR A 176 4.03 30.22 6.48
C THR A 176 2.82 30.41 5.57
N GLN A 177 2.86 29.84 4.36
CA GLN A 177 1.66 29.69 3.56
C GLN A 177 0.89 28.48 4.12
N LYS A 178 -0.26 28.79 4.74
CA LYS A 178 -1.25 27.83 5.19
C LYS A 178 -1.78 27.09 3.96
N LEU A 179 -1.13 25.98 3.59
CA LEU A 179 -1.56 25.15 2.49
C LEU A 179 -2.76 24.32 2.97
N SER A 180 -3.92 24.68 2.44
CA SER A 180 -5.15 23.88 2.43
C SER A 180 -4.79 22.44 2.09
N GLY A 181 -4.79 21.55 3.08
CA GLY A 181 -4.49 20.15 2.91
C GLY A 181 -5.58 19.48 2.10
N SER A 182 -5.35 19.27 0.81
CA SER A 182 -6.02 18.18 0.10
C SER A 182 -5.56 16.87 0.73
N ASP A 183 -6.52 15.99 1.01
CA ASP A 183 -6.28 14.67 1.55
C ASP A 183 -5.27 13.93 0.65
N PRO A 184 -4.13 13.43 1.17
CA PRO A 184 -3.12 12.74 0.37
C PRO A 184 -3.68 11.60 -0.49
N PHE A 185 -4.85 11.08 -0.13
CA PHE A 185 -5.42 9.86 -0.67
C PHE A 185 -6.68 10.03 -1.55
N ASP A 186 -7.16 11.26 -1.77
CA ASP A 186 -8.44 11.49 -2.47
C ASP A 186 -8.43 11.01 -3.94
N GLY A 187 -7.27 11.08 -4.61
CA GLY A 187 -7.12 10.69 -6.03
C GLY A 187 -7.02 9.18 -6.25
N PHE A 188 -6.23 8.47 -5.43
CA PHE A 188 -5.95 7.04 -5.60
C PHE A 188 -7.18 6.15 -5.40
N GLN A 189 -8.07 6.56 -4.50
CA GLN A 189 -9.29 5.83 -4.21
C GLN A 189 -10.26 5.83 -5.41
N MET A 190 -10.23 6.86 -6.27
CA MET A 190 -10.99 6.85 -7.52
C MET A 190 -10.38 5.91 -8.56
N ASP A 191 -9.06 5.93 -8.72
CA ASP A 191 -8.37 5.13 -9.74
C ASP A 191 -8.48 3.62 -9.49
N LEU A 192 -8.37 3.19 -8.23
CA LEU A 192 -8.59 1.78 -7.86
C LEU A 192 -10.04 1.31 -8.07
N GLN A 193 -11.01 2.20 -7.88
CA GLN A 193 -12.42 1.89 -8.15
C GLN A 193 -12.64 1.77 -9.66
N GLN A 194 -12.02 2.66 -10.44
CA GLN A 194 -12.09 2.64 -11.88
C GLN A 194 -11.41 1.39 -12.48
N GLU A 195 -10.22 1.02 -12.01
CA GLU A 195 -9.52 -0.20 -12.44
C GLU A 195 -10.33 -1.47 -12.11
N LYS A 196 -10.97 -1.53 -10.92
CA LYS A 196 -11.89 -2.63 -10.58
C LYS A 196 -13.11 -2.69 -11.50
N VAL A 197 -13.69 -1.53 -11.86
CA VAL A 197 -14.80 -1.45 -12.80
C VAL A 197 -14.39 -1.95 -14.17
N ASP A 198 -13.19 -1.61 -14.62
CA ASP A 198 -12.69 -2.00 -15.94
C ASP A 198 -12.37 -3.50 -15.99
N GLN A 199 -11.75 -4.06 -14.94
CA GLN A 199 -11.55 -5.51 -14.80
C GLN A 199 -12.88 -6.29 -14.73
N LEU A 200 -13.91 -5.73 -14.09
CA LEU A 200 -15.25 -6.33 -14.04
C LEU A 200 -15.95 -6.31 -15.40
N LYS A 201 -15.80 -5.23 -16.17
CA LYS A 201 -16.32 -5.14 -17.54
C LYS A 201 -15.66 -6.16 -18.46
N GLU A 202 -14.34 -6.26 -18.43
CA GLU A 202 -13.58 -7.21 -19.25
C GLU A 202 -13.98 -8.67 -18.93
N LYS A 203 -14.19 -8.97 -17.65
CA LYS A 203 -14.66 -10.30 -17.20
C LYS A 203 -16.12 -10.58 -17.58
N PHE A 204 -16.97 -9.56 -17.60
CA PHE A 204 -18.37 -9.67 -18.05
C PHE A 204 -18.46 -9.89 -19.56
N GLU A 205 -17.68 -9.14 -20.35
CA GLU A 205 -17.59 -9.30 -21.80
C GLU A 205 -17.04 -10.67 -22.19
N ALA A 206 -16.03 -11.18 -21.47
CA ALA A 206 -15.51 -12.54 -21.67
C ALA A 206 -16.55 -13.64 -21.37
N LEU A 207 -17.48 -13.40 -20.44
CA LEU A 207 -18.56 -14.34 -20.10
C LEU A 207 -19.67 -14.37 -21.17
N HIS A 208 -19.88 -13.24 -21.85
CA HIS A 208 -20.89 -13.08 -22.90
C HIS A 208 -20.37 -13.33 -24.33
N ALA A 209 -19.06 -13.53 -24.48
CA ALA A 209 -18.43 -13.84 -25.76
C ALA A 209 -18.24 -15.35 -26.04
N GLN A 210 -18.72 -16.24 -25.16
CA GLN A 210 -18.76 -17.68 -25.47
C GLN A 210 -20.06 -18.04 -26.20
N PRO A 211 -20.01 -18.74 -27.35
CA PRO A 211 -21.18 -19.12 -28.14
C PRO A 211 -22.04 -20.20 -27.49
#